data_AF-A0A2E7L9B9-F1
#
_entry.id   AF-A0A2E7L9B9-F1
#
_cell.length_a   1.000
_cell.length_b   1.000
_cell.length_c   1.000
_cell.angle_alpha   90.00
_cell.angle_beta   90.00
_cell.angle_gamma   90.00
#
_symmetry.space_group_name_H-M   'P 1'
#
loop_
_entity.id
_entity.type
_entity.pdbx_description
1 polymer ?
#
loop_
_entity_poly.entity_id
_entity_poly.type
_entity_poly.pdbx_seq_one_letter_code
_entity_poly.pdbx_strand_id
1 'polypeptide(L)'
;MTRRQSPFLMALGLAACYLALNATALTYGASSWANQVNQSRPHNLVLSSLGVTRKATPIPCFVDPTAAIHTDPRLRLLLVSGLDGSRDSVHATLELANWLTQSAAAAGLRSDCAISVVPCVNIDGLAENLGPRNGVGGDPSRGYPPSPKSAYHSPTNPERSYLWRWIGMHAPDLVLEVRAAPQEGSSFEQTGSDAWAIPRDDPNDSLVRQLATASAANTGTIPSGVLRTGKSVSPEQRLRLFAAVIARYQGKVSAARIELQRRLKRGPLTVAKELSGHYGHDLNNVVYIPAVALIGRLRLGQLTDDSAQLSRVEKIVGPYFRGETATAPKSGSGLSGHLVFCELADRTRGASRQRYVELARNAADLAFDGQGHLRPEMPYHVEMSDAVFMGGPILARVGQLTGDARYYAACIQHLKFMKRLDLREDGLYRHSPLDTAAWGRGNGFPAIGVAMCLTALPASHPDRKQLLTAFRDHLTALAGHQDYTGCWHQVIDRPESYREFTSTCMITFAMIRGVRSGWLDADRYAPHIKRAWYAIRTRIGPAGHLVDVCTGTGKQPNLRAYYDRPAILGRDNRGGAMALLVATELAAYVGPNGQIE
;
A
#
# COMPACT_ATOMS: atom_id res chain seq x y z
N MET A 1 23.98 -22.74 -17.42
CA MET A 1 23.46 -23.65 -16.37
C MET A 1 22.55 -22.83 -15.46
N THR A 2 21.24 -22.91 -15.70
CA THR A 2 20.20 -22.12 -15.04
C THR A 2 19.86 -22.71 -13.67
N ARG A 3 20.40 -22.13 -12.59
CA ARG A 3 19.88 -22.39 -11.24
C ARG A 3 18.53 -21.71 -11.09
N ARG A 4 17.44 -22.44 -11.37
CA ARG A 4 16.11 -22.10 -10.85
C ARG A 4 16.21 -22.12 -9.33
N GLN A 5 16.28 -20.95 -8.69
CA GLN A 5 16.11 -20.90 -7.24
C GLN A 5 14.71 -21.42 -6.89
N SER A 6 14.66 -22.38 -5.98
CA SER A 6 13.40 -22.92 -5.47
C SER A 6 12.58 -21.80 -4.81
N PRO A 7 11.25 -21.71 -5.01
CA PRO A 7 10.38 -20.80 -4.27
C PRO A 7 10.51 -20.94 -2.74
N PHE A 8 11.09 -22.04 -2.25
CA PHE A 8 11.45 -22.28 -0.86
C PHE A 8 12.60 -21.39 -0.35
N LEU A 9 13.63 -21.14 -1.17
CA LEU A 9 14.74 -20.23 -0.82
C LEU A 9 14.28 -18.77 -0.77
N MET A 10 13.31 -18.41 -1.62
CA MET A 10 12.63 -17.10 -1.59
C MET A 10 11.78 -16.92 -0.33
N ALA A 11 11.14 -17.99 0.16
CA ALA A 11 10.40 -18.00 1.43
C ALA A 11 11.32 -17.88 2.64
N LEU A 12 12.51 -18.51 2.60
CA LEU A 12 13.53 -18.43 3.66
C LEU A 12 14.20 -17.04 3.74
N GLY A 13 14.51 -16.40 2.61
CA GLY A 13 15.04 -15.03 2.59
C GLY A 13 14.03 -13.98 3.09
N LEU A 14 12.73 -14.19 2.80
CA LEU A 14 11.64 -13.42 3.38
C LEU A 14 11.55 -13.66 4.90
N ALA A 15 11.48 -14.92 5.35
CA ALA A 15 11.44 -15.33 6.76
C ALA A 15 12.61 -14.79 7.61
N ALA A 16 13.84 -14.87 7.10
CA ALA A 16 15.03 -14.46 7.83
C ALA A 16 15.16 -12.94 8.01
N CYS A 17 14.69 -12.13 7.04
CA CYS A 17 14.61 -10.67 7.20
C CYS A 17 13.48 -10.24 8.14
N TYR A 18 12.42 -11.06 8.32
CA TYR A 18 11.30 -10.75 9.22
C TYR A 18 11.67 -10.82 10.72
N LEU A 19 12.66 -11.63 11.09
CA LEU A 19 13.10 -11.77 12.48
C LEU A 19 13.95 -10.60 12.97
N ALA A 20 14.57 -9.83 12.05
CA ALA A 20 15.44 -8.70 12.39
C ALA A 20 14.69 -7.36 12.60
N LEU A 21 13.40 -7.28 12.27
CA LEU A 21 12.59 -6.06 12.35
C LEU A 21 11.42 -6.25 13.32
N ASN A 22 11.68 -6.39 14.62
CA ASN A 22 10.62 -6.33 15.64
C ASN A 22 11.17 -5.92 17.01
N ALA A 23 11.41 -4.62 17.17
CA ALA A 23 11.58 -4.00 18.48
C ALA A 23 11.14 -2.52 18.45
N THR A 24 9.97 -2.22 17.90
CA THR A 24 9.30 -0.93 18.18
C THR A 24 8.02 -1.23 18.92
N ALA A 25 8.06 -1.04 20.22
CA ALA A 25 6.89 -1.11 21.08
C ALA A 25 5.85 -0.08 20.58
N LEU A 26 4.67 -0.57 20.18
CA LEU A 26 3.50 0.25 19.88
C LEU A 26 2.97 0.84 21.19
N THR A 27 3.58 1.91 21.71
CA THR A 27 3.30 2.44 23.06
C THR A 27 2.51 3.74 23.10
N TYR A 28 2.07 4.30 21.97
CA TYR A 28 1.24 5.51 22.01
C TYR A 28 -0.18 5.18 22.44
N GLY A 29 -0.59 5.68 23.61
CA GLY A 29 -1.98 5.69 24.08
C GLY A 29 -2.57 4.32 24.43
N ALA A 30 -1.76 3.26 24.50
CA ALA A 30 -2.25 1.92 24.78
C ALA A 30 -2.68 1.75 26.24
N SER A 31 -3.93 1.32 26.45
CA SER A 31 -4.45 0.92 27.76
C SER A 31 -3.67 -0.28 28.33
N SER A 32 -3.78 -0.52 29.65
CA SER A 32 -3.19 -1.71 30.28
C SER A 32 -3.66 -3.00 29.61
N TRP A 33 -4.94 -3.05 29.21
CA TRP A 33 -5.52 -4.13 28.43
C TRP A 33 -4.85 -4.30 27.06
N ALA A 34 -4.67 -3.22 26.29
CA ALA A 34 -3.99 -3.30 24.99
C ALA A 34 -2.54 -3.80 25.12
N ASN A 35 -1.82 -3.35 26.15
CA ASN A 35 -0.48 -3.84 26.44
C ASN A 35 -0.47 -5.34 26.78
N GLN A 36 -1.41 -5.80 27.61
CA GLN A 36 -1.55 -7.21 27.97
C GLN A 36 -1.82 -8.09 26.73
N VAL A 37 -2.73 -7.66 25.85
CA VAL A 37 -3.03 -8.38 24.60
C VAL A 37 -1.77 -8.49 23.74
N ASN A 38 -1.02 -7.40 23.56
CA ASN A 38 0.21 -7.38 22.75
C ASN A 38 1.31 -8.25 23.35
N GLN A 39 1.47 -8.25 24.68
CA GLN A 39 2.47 -9.07 25.38
C GLN A 39 2.15 -10.57 25.32
N SER A 40 0.87 -10.94 25.12
CA SER A 40 0.42 -12.33 25.00
C SER A 40 0.65 -12.95 23.61
N ARG A 41 1.31 -12.22 22.71
CA ARG A 41 1.66 -12.67 21.36
C ARG A 41 2.55 -13.92 21.38
N PRO A 42 2.23 -14.96 20.60
CA PRO A 42 3.15 -16.07 20.38
C PRO A 42 4.46 -15.60 19.73
N HIS A 43 5.61 -16.01 20.28
CA HIS A 43 6.93 -15.47 19.90
C HIS A 43 7.29 -15.64 18.41
N ASN A 44 6.73 -16.66 17.76
CA ASN A 44 6.96 -17.00 16.35
C ASN A 44 6.04 -16.25 15.37
N LEU A 45 5.05 -15.48 15.84
CA LEU A 45 4.19 -14.65 15.00
C LEU A 45 4.65 -13.20 15.01
N VAL A 46 4.62 -12.52 13.87
CA VAL A 46 4.97 -11.10 13.74
C VAL A 46 3.88 -10.22 14.35
N LEU A 47 4.26 -9.23 15.17
CA LEU A 47 3.33 -8.19 15.63
C LEU A 47 3.12 -7.17 14.51
N SER A 48 1.86 -6.88 14.18
CA SER A 48 1.48 -5.80 13.30
C SER A 48 0.19 -5.14 13.82
N SER A 49 -0.23 -4.07 13.15
CA SER A 49 -1.55 -3.51 13.29
C SER A 49 -2.35 -3.66 11.99
N LEU A 50 -3.66 -3.91 12.13
CA LEU A 50 -4.61 -3.82 11.02
C LEU A 50 -5.17 -2.39 10.85
N GLY A 51 -5.07 -1.55 11.89
CA GLY A 51 -5.70 -0.23 11.92
C GLY A 51 -5.56 0.50 13.25
N VAL A 52 -6.24 1.65 13.36
CA VAL A 52 -6.20 2.49 14.56
C VAL A 52 -7.61 2.96 14.92
N THR A 53 -7.97 2.82 16.21
CA THR A 53 -9.29 3.19 16.71
C THR A 53 -9.48 4.71 16.76
N ARG A 54 -10.68 5.15 17.14
CA ARG A 54 -10.97 6.58 17.37
C ARG A 54 -10.22 7.16 18.57
N LYS A 55 -9.79 6.33 19.52
CA LYS A 55 -8.96 6.73 20.66
C LYS A 55 -7.46 6.64 20.39
N ALA A 56 -7.08 6.47 19.12
CA ALA A 56 -5.71 6.31 18.66
C ALA A 56 -5.01 5.02 19.14
N THR A 57 -5.76 4.01 19.59
CA THR A 57 -5.23 2.71 19.96
C THR A 57 -5.01 1.86 18.71
N PRO A 58 -3.80 1.31 18.48
CA PRO A 58 -3.58 0.32 17.42
C PRO A 58 -4.42 -0.95 17.64
N ILE A 59 -5.01 -1.48 16.57
CA ILE A 59 -5.74 -2.75 16.61
C ILE A 59 -4.75 -3.87 16.24
N PRO A 60 -4.33 -4.73 17.19
CA PRO A 60 -3.24 -5.65 16.96
C PRO A 60 -3.64 -6.80 16.03
N CYS A 61 -2.66 -7.29 15.27
CA CYS A 61 -2.72 -8.59 14.61
C CYS A 61 -1.37 -9.30 14.75
N PHE A 62 -1.43 -10.62 14.95
CA PHE A 62 -0.27 -11.50 15.03
C PHE A 62 -0.25 -12.38 13.79
N VAL A 63 0.82 -12.29 13.01
CA VAL A 63 0.81 -12.73 11.63
C VAL A 63 1.87 -13.82 11.45
N ASP A 64 1.48 -14.95 10.87
CA ASP A 64 2.46 -15.97 10.45
C ASP A 64 3.44 -15.31 9.46
N PRO A 65 4.77 -15.46 9.61
CA PRO A 65 5.74 -14.86 8.69
C PRO A 65 5.51 -15.22 7.21
N THR A 66 4.88 -16.36 6.91
CA THR A 66 4.52 -16.77 5.55
C THR A 66 3.17 -16.21 5.08
N ALA A 67 2.49 -15.41 5.89
CA ALA A 67 1.24 -14.74 5.54
C ALA A 67 1.35 -13.91 4.26
N ALA A 68 2.49 -13.28 3.99
CA ALA A 68 2.71 -12.56 2.73
C ALA A 68 2.89 -13.50 1.52
N ILE A 69 3.01 -14.82 1.71
CA ILE A 69 3.29 -15.81 0.67
C ILE A 69 2.00 -16.56 0.34
N HIS A 70 1.18 -15.99 -0.56
CA HIS A 70 -0.07 -16.61 -1.02
C HIS A 70 0.13 -17.94 -1.78
N THR A 71 1.37 -18.36 -2.04
CA THR A 71 1.74 -19.65 -2.66
C THR A 71 2.16 -20.73 -1.65
N ASP A 72 2.18 -20.45 -0.35
CA ASP A 72 2.49 -21.44 0.72
C ASP A 72 1.45 -22.58 0.72
N PRO A 73 1.79 -23.87 0.54
CA PRO A 73 0.79 -24.92 0.41
C PRO A 73 -0.08 -25.16 1.67
N ARG A 74 0.32 -24.65 2.84
CA ARG A 74 -0.42 -24.81 4.10
C ARG A 74 -1.79 -24.15 4.06
N LEU A 75 -2.71 -24.71 4.84
CA LEU A 75 -3.99 -24.08 5.17
C LEU A 75 -3.73 -22.78 5.93
N ARG A 76 -4.27 -21.66 5.47
CA ARG A 76 -4.13 -20.36 6.15
C ARG A 76 -5.37 -20.09 7.01
N LEU A 77 -5.20 -20.27 8.32
CA LEU A 77 -6.25 -20.04 9.30
C LEU A 77 -6.11 -18.67 9.94
N LEU A 78 -7.20 -17.91 9.97
CA LEU A 78 -7.30 -16.67 10.73
C LEU A 78 -8.24 -16.85 11.90
N LEU A 79 -7.76 -16.59 13.12
CA LEU A 79 -8.61 -16.44 14.30
C LEU A 79 -8.91 -14.96 14.55
N VAL A 80 -10.18 -14.64 14.84
CA VAL A 80 -10.64 -13.26 15.14
C VAL A 80 -11.46 -13.28 16.41
N SER A 81 -11.27 -12.32 17.31
CA SER A 81 -12.11 -12.19 18.51
C SER A 81 -12.24 -10.77 19.04
N GLY A 82 -13.01 -10.62 20.13
CA GLY A 82 -13.34 -9.34 20.76
C GLY A 82 -14.53 -8.61 20.12
N LEU A 83 -15.12 -9.14 19.04
CA LEU A 83 -16.33 -8.59 18.42
C LEU A 83 -17.56 -8.75 19.32
N ASP A 84 -17.66 -9.88 20.01
CA ASP A 84 -18.73 -10.21 20.95
C ASP A 84 -18.67 -9.42 22.27
N GLY A 85 -17.65 -8.58 22.45
CA GLY A 85 -17.47 -7.80 23.68
C GLY A 85 -16.82 -8.57 24.83
N SER A 86 -16.40 -9.83 24.63
CA SER A 86 -15.94 -10.71 25.72
C SER A 86 -14.42 -10.79 25.81
N ARG A 87 -13.86 -10.48 26.99
CA ARG A 87 -12.44 -10.72 27.29
C ARG A 87 -12.10 -12.21 27.31
N ASP A 88 -13.07 -13.06 27.65
CA ASP A 88 -12.88 -14.50 27.67
C ASP A 88 -12.64 -15.06 26.27
N SER A 89 -13.32 -14.49 25.26
CA SER A 89 -13.09 -14.80 23.84
C SER A 89 -11.67 -14.42 23.41
N VAL A 90 -11.19 -13.26 23.85
CA VAL A 90 -9.81 -12.80 23.60
C VAL A 90 -8.79 -13.73 24.23
N HIS A 91 -8.97 -14.08 25.51
CA HIS A 91 -8.09 -15.02 26.22
C HIS A 91 -8.07 -16.39 25.55
N ALA A 92 -9.23 -16.96 25.24
CA ALA A 92 -9.31 -18.26 24.57
C ALA A 92 -8.61 -18.23 23.20
N THR A 93 -8.75 -17.14 22.45
CA THR A 93 -8.06 -16.95 21.16
C THR A 93 -6.54 -16.99 21.34
N LEU A 94 -6.02 -16.25 22.32
CA LEU A 94 -4.59 -16.18 22.63
C LEU A 94 -4.06 -17.53 23.10
N GLU A 95 -4.81 -18.25 23.93
CA GLU A 95 -4.45 -19.60 24.38
C GLU A 95 -4.40 -20.61 23.23
N LEU A 96 -5.39 -20.60 22.34
CA LEU A 96 -5.42 -21.47 21.16
C LEU A 96 -4.23 -21.17 20.24
N ALA A 97 -3.94 -19.88 20.01
CA ALA A 97 -2.81 -19.46 19.21
C ALA A 97 -1.47 -19.90 19.83
N ASN A 98 -1.26 -19.65 21.12
CA ASN A 98 -0.05 -20.07 21.84
C ASN A 98 0.10 -21.59 21.83
N TRP A 99 -0.97 -22.34 22.06
CA TRP A 99 -0.93 -23.80 22.00
C TRP A 99 -0.56 -24.31 20.60
N LEU A 100 -1.22 -23.83 19.55
CA LEU A 100 -0.97 -24.31 18.18
C LEU A 100 0.46 -23.99 17.74
N THR A 101 0.99 -22.84 18.15
CA THR A 101 2.32 -22.37 17.74
C THR A 101 3.47 -22.96 18.56
N GLN A 102 3.27 -23.26 19.84
CA GLN A 102 4.36 -23.61 20.77
C GLN A 102 4.30 -25.06 21.28
N SER A 103 3.13 -25.68 21.35
CA SER A 103 2.99 -27.01 21.97
C SER A 103 3.64 -28.11 21.12
N ALA A 104 4.32 -29.07 21.76
CA ALA A 104 4.81 -30.27 21.10
C ALA A 104 3.66 -31.10 20.50
N ALA A 105 2.51 -31.17 21.18
CA ALA A 105 1.33 -31.90 20.72
C ALA A 105 0.75 -31.35 19.40
N ALA A 106 0.99 -30.07 19.11
CA ALA A 106 0.54 -29.41 17.88
C ALA A 106 1.57 -29.48 16.73
N ALA A 107 2.72 -30.14 16.92
CA ALA A 107 3.81 -30.15 15.94
C ALA A 107 3.37 -30.65 14.55
N GLY A 108 2.62 -31.75 14.49
CA GLY A 108 2.09 -32.28 13.23
C GLY A 108 1.06 -31.37 12.56
N LEU A 109 0.35 -30.52 13.32
CA LEU A 109 -0.63 -29.59 12.75
C LEU A 109 0.05 -28.37 12.10
N ARG A 110 1.21 -27.95 12.63
CA ARG A 110 1.95 -26.77 12.13
C ARG A 110 2.55 -26.96 10.73
N SER A 111 2.81 -28.21 10.33
CA SER A 111 3.26 -28.52 8.96
C SER A 111 2.14 -28.33 7.93
N ASP A 112 0.88 -28.45 8.34
CA ASP A 112 -0.28 -28.38 7.45
C ASP A 112 -1.02 -27.04 7.54
N CYS A 113 -0.78 -26.25 8.59
CA CYS A 113 -1.51 -25.01 8.86
C CYS A 113 -0.60 -23.85 9.28
N ALA A 114 -0.83 -22.69 8.66
CA ALA A 114 -0.30 -21.39 9.05
C ALA A 114 -1.40 -20.62 9.80
N ILE A 115 -1.07 -20.05 10.96
CA ILE A 115 -2.05 -19.34 11.81
C ILE A 115 -1.72 -17.86 11.93
N SER A 116 -2.70 -17.02 11.64
CA SER A 116 -2.70 -15.60 12.00
C SER A 116 -3.86 -15.29 12.92
N VAL A 117 -3.74 -14.22 13.70
CA VAL A 117 -4.66 -13.89 14.80
C VAL A 117 -4.94 -12.39 14.81
N VAL A 118 -6.21 -12.03 14.90
CA VAL A 118 -6.65 -10.69 15.33
C VAL A 118 -7.25 -10.87 16.72
N PRO A 119 -6.44 -10.72 17.78
CA PRO A 119 -6.83 -11.17 19.12
C PRO A 119 -7.89 -10.28 19.77
N CYS A 120 -8.03 -9.03 19.35
CA CYS A 120 -9.07 -8.16 19.88
C CYS A 120 -9.36 -7.02 18.90
N VAL A 121 -10.46 -7.13 18.16
CA VAL A 121 -10.90 -6.08 17.23
C VAL A 121 -11.39 -4.85 18.00
N ASN A 122 -12.20 -5.05 19.04
CA ASN A 122 -12.79 -3.99 19.86
C ASN A 122 -11.91 -3.66 21.08
N ILE A 123 -10.64 -3.30 20.83
CA ILE A 123 -9.64 -3.17 21.88
C ILE A 123 -10.00 -2.12 22.94
N ASP A 124 -10.56 -0.98 22.54
CA ASP A 124 -10.97 0.09 23.46
C ASP A 124 -12.26 -0.23 24.20
N GLY A 125 -13.26 -0.77 23.49
CA GLY A 125 -14.52 -1.17 24.12
C GLY A 125 -14.32 -2.21 25.22
N LEU A 126 -13.43 -3.18 25.01
CA LEU A 126 -13.10 -4.17 26.04
C LEU A 126 -12.22 -3.58 27.15
N ALA A 127 -11.35 -2.62 26.87
CA ALA A 127 -10.59 -1.91 27.90
C ALA A 127 -11.52 -1.19 28.89
N GLU A 128 -12.66 -0.68 28.39
CA GLU A 128 -13.64 0.10 29.15
C GLU A 128 -14.86 -0.72 29.63
N ASN A 129 -14.89 -2.03 29.39
CA ASN A 129 -16.02 -2.91 29.70
C ASN A 129 -17.35 -2.48 29.04
N LEU A 130 -17.27 -1.98 27.80
CA LEU A 130 -18.41 -1.49 27.00
C LEU A 130 -18.81 -2.45 25.88
N GLY A 131 -18.18 -3.63 25.78
CA GLY A 131 -18.45 -4.60 24.72
C GLY A 131 -19.95 -4.99 24.63
N PRO A 132 -20.53 -5.11 23.42
CA PRO A 132 -19.91 -5.04 22.10
C PRO A 132 -19.69 -3.61 21.58
N ARG A 133 -20.07 -2.55 22.30
CA ARG A 133 -19.80 -1.17 21.89
C ARG A 133 -18.30 -0.84 22.03
N ASN A 134 -17.82 0.12 21.24
CA ASN A 134 -16.40 0.52 21.19
C ASN A 134 -16.06 1.80 21.97
N GLY A 135 -16.98 2.31 22.78
CA GLY A 135 -16.75 3.52 23.59
C GLY A 135 -16.73 4.84 22.80
N VAL A 136 -17.09 4.82 21.50
CA VAL A 136 -17.22 6.04 20.66
C VAL A 136 -18.53 6.04 19.85
N GLY A 137 -19.56 5.37 20.36
CA GLY A 137 -20.89 5.29 19.73
C GLY A 137 -21.02 4.27 18.60
N GLY A 138 -20.04 3.38 18.43
CA GLY A 138 -20.06 2.28 17.45
C GLY A 138 -20.21 0.90 18.06
N ASP A 139 -20.40 -0.09 17.18
CA ASP A 139 -20.44 -1.53 17.45
C ASP A 139 -19.73 -2.26 16.29
N PRO A 140 -18.45 -2.65 16.47
CA PRO A 140 -17.67 -3.33 15.43
C PRO A 140 -18.13 -4.75 15.11
N SER A 141 -19.07 -5.33 15.86
CA SER A 141 -19.61 -6.68 15.61
C SER A 141 -20.59 -6.71 14.41
N ARG A 142 -21.07 -5.54 13.96
CA ARG A 142 -22.13 -5.39 12.96
C ARG A 142 -21.72 -4.54 11.77
N GLY A 143 -22.57 -4.54 10.74
CA GLY A 143 -22.46 -3.68 9.58
C GLY A 143 -21.35 -4.09 8.60
N TYR A 144 -21.16 -5.39 8.39
CA TYR A 144 -20.37 -5.92 7.29
C TYR A 144 -21.27 -6.15 6.04
N PRO A 145 -20.72 -6.05 4.82
CA PRO A 145 -19.49 -5.35 4.51
C PRO A 145 -19.61 -3.86 4.86
N PRO A 146 -18.53 -3.22 5.34
CA PRO A 146 -18.53 -1.78 5.56
C PRO A 146 -18.69 -1.03 4.24
N SER A 147 -19.29 0.16 4.30
CA SER A 147 -19.44 1.02 3.11
C SER A 147 -18.07 1.36 2.50
N PRO A 148 -17.87 1.13 1.20
CA PRO A 148 -16.60 1.44 0.54
C PRO A 148 -16.32 2.95 0.49
N LYS A 149 -17.37 3.79 0.58
CA LYS A 149 -17.25 5.26 0.51
C LYS A 149 -16.66 5.89 1.78
N SER A 150 -16.82 5.24 2.93
CA SER A 150 -16.41 5.77 4.24
C SER A 150 -15.34 4.94 4.93
N ALA A 151 -14.66 4.06 4.19
CA ALA A 151 -13.61 3.23 4.73
C ALA A 151 -12.56 4.07 5.45
N TYR A 152 -12.22 3.65 6.67
CA TYR A 152 -11.32 4.32 7.63
C TYR A 152 -11.84 5.67 8.18
N HIS A 153 -12.69 6.39 7.45
CA HIS A 153 -13.25 7.70 7.85
C HIS A 153 -14.48 7.60 8.79
N SER A 154 -14.95 6.40 9.13
CA SER A 154 -16.15 6.28 9.97
C SER A 154 -15.92 6.87 11.37
N PRO A 155 -16.67 7.91 11.81
CA PRO A 155 -16.44 8.58 13.10
C PRO A 155 -16.72 7.67 14.29
N THR A 156 -17.52 6.63 14.10
CA THR A 156 -17.96 5.73 15.18
C THR A 156 -17.50 4.29 14.98
N ASN A 157 -17.19 3.84 13.76
CA ASN A 157 -16.90 2.42 13.46
C ASN A 157 -15.76 2.22 12.44
N PRO A 158 -14.54 2.73 12.68
CA PRO A 158 -13.42 2.49 11.76
C PRO A 158 -12.91 1.04 11.79
N GLU A 159 -13.03 0.32 12.91
CA GLU A 159 -12.48 -1.01 13.17
C GLU A 159 -12.96 -2.03 12.13
N ARG A 160 -14.26 -2.04 11.80
CA ARG A 160 -14.83 -2.94 10.78
C ARG A 160 -14.21 -2.73 9.40
N SER A 161 -13.84 -1.49 9.06
CA SER A 161 -13.22 -1.18 7.76
C SER A 161 -11.79 -1.69 7.70
N TYR A 162 -11.04 -1.51 8.80
CA TYR A 162 -9.70 -2.08 8.92
C TYR A 162 -9.73 -3.60 8.89
N LEU A 163 -10.58 -4.24 9.69
CA LEU A 163 -10.70 -5.70 9.72
C LEU A 163 -11.10 -6.27 8.36
N TRP A 164 -12.19 -5.77 7.76
CA TRP A 164 -12.71 -6.26 6.50
C TRP A 164 -11.67 -6.17 5.37
N ARG A 165 -10.98 -5.03 5.26
CA ARG A 165 -9.98 -4.82 4.20
C ARG A 165 -8.71 -5.61 4.45
N TRP A 166 -8.26 -5.68 5.69
CA TRP A 166 -7.10 -6.48 6.05
C TRP A 166 -7.34 -7.96 5.74
N ILE A 167 -8.51 -8.51 6.08
CA ILE A 167 -8.88 -9.90 5.76
C ILE A 167 -8.87 -10.14 4.24
N GLY A 168 -9.46 -9.25 3.45
CA GLY A 168 -9.46 -9.37 1.99
C GLY A 168 -8.03 -9.40 1.41
N MET A 169 -7.15 -8.53 1.90
CA MET A 169 -5.75 -8.48 1.43
C MET A 169 -4.85 -9.58 1.99
N HIS A 170 -5.20 -10.15 3.14
CA HIS A 170 -4.53 -11.29 3.74
C HIS A 170 -5.00 -12.63 3.13
N ALA A 171 -6.23 -12.67 2.61
CA ALA A 171 -6.89 -13.80 1.97
C ALA A 171 -6.60 -15.16 2.67
N PRO A 172 -7.05 -15.34 3.92
CA PRO A 172 -6.98 -16.65 4.56
C PRO A 172 -7.89 -17.66 3.85
N ASP A 173 -7.64 -18.94 4.10
CA ASP A 173 -8.46 -20.04 3.58
C ASP A 173 -9.68 -20.31 4.46
N LEU A 174 -9.59 -19.96 5.76
CA LEU A 174 -10.66 -20.05 6.73
C LEU A 174 -10.54 -18.91 7.76
N VAL A 175 -11.66 -18.27 8.10
CA VAL A 175 -11.76 -17.32 9.21
C VAL A 175 -12.67 -17.88 10.30
N LEU A 176 -12.16 -17.99 11.52
CA LEU A 176 -12.94 -18.40 12.68
C LEU A 176 -13.07 -17.24 13.65
N GLU A 177 -14.30 -16.81 13.91
CA GLU A 177 -14.59 -15.90 15.02
C GLU A 177 -14.68 -16.71 16.31
N VAL A 178 -13.77 -16.46 17.24
CA VAL A 178 -13.73 -17.15 18.54
C VAL A 178 -14.65 -16.42 19.50
N ARG A 179 -15.63 -17.15 20.08
CA ARG A 179 -16.60 -16.63 21.06
C ARG A 179 -16.58 -17.48 22.33
N ALA A 180 -16.75 -16.84 23.48
CA ALA A 180 -16.83 -17.50 24.77
C ALA A 180 -18.10 -18.37 24.82
N ALA A 181 -17.97 -19.57 25.41
CA ALA A 181 -19.11 -20.45 25.61
C ALA A 181 -20.03 -19.91 26.73
N PRO A 182 -21.37 -20.02 26.58
CA PRO A 182 -22.33 -19.39 27.50
C PRO A 182 -22.44 -20.02 28.90
N GLN A 183 -21.86 -21.20 29.17
CA GLN A 183 -21.89 -21.84 30.51
C GLN A 183 -20.54 -22.48 30.89
N GLU A 184 -20.15 -22.41 32.18
CA GLU A 184 -19.05 -23.22 32.73
C GLU A 184 -19.37 -24.70 32.56
N GLY A 185 -18.46 -25.47 31.97
CA GLY A 185 -18.68 -26.89 31.69
C GLY A 185 -19.44 -27.21 30.41
N SER A 186 -19.86 -26.21 29.61
CA SER A 186 -20.27 -26.43 28.22
C SER A 186 -19.03 -26.76 27.38
N SER A 187 -18.55 -27.98 27.56
CA SER A 187 -17.46 -28.57 26.81
C SER A 187 -17.80 -28.50 25.34
N PHE A 188 -17.07 -27.71 24.54
CA PHE A 188 -16.84 -27.98 23.13
C PHE A 188 -18.08 -28.59 22.41
N GLU A 189 -19.26 -27.99 22.58
CA GLU A 189 -20.53 -28.76 22.41
C GLU A 189 -20.88 -29.02 20.95
N GLN A 190 -19.95 -28.71 20.06
CA GLN A 190 -19.89 -29.27 18.75
C GLN A 190 -18.53 -29.98 18.65
N THR A 191 -18.47 -31.26 18.99
CA THR A 191 -17.41 -32.14 18.50
C THR A 191 -17.88 -32.69 17.16
N GLY A 192 -17.29 -32.25 16.04
CA GLY A 192 -17.68 -32.72 14.71
C GLY A 192 -17.48 -31.68 13.61
N SER A 193 -17.95 -31.98 12.39
CA SER A 193 -17.83 -31.09 11.22
C SER A 193 -18.49 -29.71 11.39
N ASP A 194 -19.40 -29.58 12.36
CA ASP A 194 -20.26 -28.40 12.53
C ASP A 194 -19.75 -27.44 13.62
N ALA A 195 -18.62 -27.78 14.25
CA ALA A 195 -18.02 -27.09 15.40
C ALA A 195 -17.51 -25.67 15.18
N TRP A 196 -17.52 -25.26 13.92
CA TRP A 196 -17.12 -23.94 13.46
C TRP A 196 -18.01 -23.51 12.31
N ALA A 197 -19.31 -23.80 12.40
CA ALA A 197 -20.32 -23.35 11.46
C ALA A 197 -20.79 -21.93 11.78
N ILE A 198 -21.47 -21.30 10.82
CA ILE A 198 -22.21 -20.06 11.06
C ILE A 198 -23.46 -20.41 11.86
N PRO A 199 -23.68 -19.85 13.07
CA PRO A 199 -24.87 -20.11 13.86
C PRO A 199 -26.15 -19.71 13.10
N ARG A 200 -27.26 -20.43 13.30
CA ARG A 200 -28.53 -20.12 12.61
C ARG A 200 -29.06 -18.73 12.97
N ASP A 201 -28.85 -18.33 14.21
CA ASP A 201 -29.21 -17.05 14.81
C ASP A 201 -28.13 -15.96 14.62
N ASP A 202 -27.00 -16.28 13.97
CA ASP A 202 -25.95 -15.29 13.74
C ASP A 202 -26.50 -14.13 12.89
N PRO A 203 -26.10 -12.88 13.13
CA PRO A 203 -26.75 -11.78 12.43
C PRO A 203 -26.36 -11.66 10.96
N ASN A 204 -27.29 -11.24 10.10
CA ASN A 204 -27.08 -11.16 8.64
C ASN A 204 -25.89 -10.29 8.23
N ASP A 205 -25.62 -9.21 8.95
CA ASP A 205 -24.54 -8.25 8.71
C ASP A 205 -23.32 -8.49 9.63
N SER A 206 -23.16 -9.69 10.18
CA SER A 206 -21.97 -10.10 10.93
C SER A 206 -20.77 -10.32 10.01
N LEU A 207 -19.56 -10.32 10.58
CA LEU A 207 -18.33 -10.61 9.84
C LEU A 207 -18.39 -11.99 9.17
N VAL A 208 -18.73 -13.04 9.93
CA VAL A 208 -18.69 -14.42 9.46
C VAL A 208 -19.72 -14.70 8.35
N ARG A 209 -20.93 -14.14 8.43
CA ARG A 209 -21.88 -14.29 7.31
C ARG A 209 -21.42 -13.58 6.06
N GLN A 210 -20.87 -12.40 6.22
CA GLN A 210 -20.51 -11.55 5.08
C GLN A 210 -19.23 -12.04 4.40
N LEU A 211 -18.26 -12.60 5.12
CA LEU A 211 -17.10 -13.22 4.47
C LEU A 211 -17.48 -14.41 3.58
N ALA A 212 -18.49 -15.20 3.98
CA ALA A 212 -18.96 -16.34 3.21
C ALA A 212 -19.69 -15.94 1.91
N THR A 213 -20.22 -14.72 1.82
CA THR A 213 -21.18 -14.30 0.77
C THR A 213 -20.78 -13.05 0.00
N ALA A 214 -19.92 -12.21 0.56
CA ALA A 214 -19.47 -10.96 -0.02
C ALA A 214 -17.94 -10.95 -0.23
N SER A 215 -17.50 -10.09 -1.15
CA SER A 215 -16.10 -9.98 -1.55
C SER A 215 -15.37 -8.91 -0.75
N ALA A 216 -14.49 -9.33 0.16
CA ALA A 216 -13.60 -8.41 0.86
C ALA A 216 -12.51 -7.90 -0.09
N ALA A 217 -12.28 -6.58 -0.16
CA ALA A 217 -11.26 -5.97 -1.04
C ALA A 217 -11.27 -6.45 -2.52
N ASN A 218 -12.45 -6.80 -3.04
CA ASN A 218 -12.63 -7.40 -4.37
C ASN A 218 -11.81 -8.68 -4.60
N THR A 219 -11.47 -9.45 -3.56
CA THR A 219 -10.71 -10.70 -3.71
C THR A 219 -11.61 -11.93 -3.86
N GLY A 220 -12.83 -11.89 -3.35
CA GLY A 220 -13.76 -13.02 -3.37
C GLY A 220 -14.19 -13.43 -1.96
N THR A 221 -15.03 -14.45 -1.88
CA THR A 221 -15.53 -14.98 -0.61
C THR A 221 -14.47 -15.79 0.13
N ILE A 222 -14.63 -15.89 1.43
CA ILE A 222 -13.76 -16.65 2.34
C ILE A 222 -14.64 -17.52 3.24
N PRO A 223 -14.42 -18.85 3.26
CA PRO A 223 -15.06 -19.71 4.23
C PRO A 223 -14.86 -19.19 5.65
N SER A 224 -15.93 -19.20 6.44
CA SER A 224 -15.88 -18.68 7.79
C SER A 224 -16.95 -19.29 8.70
N GLY A 225 -16.76 -19.13 10.01
CA GLY A 225 -17.71 -19.58 11.01
C GLY A 225 -17.31 -19.18 12.43
N VAL A 226 -18.05 -19.70 13.41
CA VAL A 226 -17.89 -19.31 14.81
C VAL A 226 -17.35 -20.49 15.61
N LEU A 227 -16.21 -20.31 16.26
CA LEU A 227 -15.64 -21.26 17.20
C LEU A 227 -16.06 -20.88 18.63
N ARG A 228 -16.94 -21.68 19.25
CA ARG A 228 -17.33 -21.49 20.66
C ARG A 228 -16.42 -22.29 21.58
N THR A 229 -15.80 -21.62 22.54
CA THR A 229 -14.83 -22.25 23.45
C THR A 229 -14.88 -21.62 24.84
N GLY A 230 -14.67 -22.43 25.88
CA GLY A 230 -14.49 -21.98 27.25
C GLY A 230 -13.02 -21.63 27.56
N LYS A 231 -12.76 -21.13 28.78
CA LYS A 231 -11.41 -20.82 29.30
C LYS A 231 -10.52 -22.05 29.43
N SER A 232 -11.12 -23.22 29.66
CA SER A 232 -10.38 -24.44 30.02
C SER A 232 -10.68 -25.57 29.04
N VAL A 233 -10.12 -25.49 27.83
CA VAL A 233 -10.15 -26.59 26.84
C VAL A 233 -8.92 -27.48 27.00
N SER A 234 -9.12 -28.79 27.14
CA SER A 234 -8.00 -29.74 27.31
C SER A 234 -7.11 -29.81 26.06
N PRO A 235 -5.82 -30.13 26.18
CA PRO A 235 -4.94 -30.30 25.02
C PRO A 235 -5.48 -31.30 23.97
N GLU A 236 -6.15 -32.36 24.41
CA GLU A 236 -6.78 -33.34 23.51
C GLU A 236 -7.96 -32.76 22.73
N GLN A 237 -8.80 -31.96 23.39
CA GLN A 237 -9.91 -31.25 22.72
C GLN A 237 -9.37 -30.23 21.71
N ARG A 238 -8.30 -29.49 22.07
CA ARG A 238 -7.60 -28.57 21.13
C ARG A 238 -7.05 -29.35 19.92
N LEU A 239 -6.43 -30.50 20.15
CA LEU A 239 -5.91 -31.35 19.08
C LEU A 239 -7.01 -31.85 18.15
N ARG A 240 -8.11 -32.39 18.71
CA ARG A 240 -9.27 -32.85 17.92
C ARG A 240 -9.88 -31.70 17.11
N LEU A 241 -10.01 -30.50 17.70
CA LEU A 241 -10.49 -29.29 17.02
C LEU A 241 -9.70 -29.01 15.75
N PHE A 242 -8.40 -28.72 15.92
CA PHE A 242 -7.58 -28.24 14.82
C PHE A 242 -7.30 -29.35 13.81
N ALA A 243 -7.16 -30.61 14.24
CA ALA A 243 -7.06 -31.74 13.34
C ALA A 243 -8.29 -31.87 12.44
N ALA A 244 -9.50 -31.71 12.99
CA ALA A 244 -10.73 -31.79 12.21
C ALA A 244 -10.93 -30.57 11.29
N VAL A 245 -10.55 -29.36 11.72
CA VAL A 245 -10.50 -28.15 10.86
C VAL A 245 -9.56 -28.39 9.68
N ILE A 246 -8.33 -28.83 9.96
CA ILE A 246 -7.32 -29.11 8.93
C ILE A 246 -7.82 -30.18 7.99
N ALA A 247 -8.29 -31.33 8.48
CA ALA A 247 -8.81 -32.41 7.64
C ALA A 247 -9.96 -31.95 6.72
N ARG A 248 -10.84 -31.05 7.20
CA ARG A 248 -11.96 -30.53 6.40
C ARG A 248 -11.50 -29.57 5.29
N TYR A 249 -10.46 -28.78 5.54
CA TYR A 249 -10.00 -27.71 4.64
C TYR A 249 -8.63 -27.98 3.99
N GLN A 250 -8.06 -29.16 4.20
CA GLN A 250 -6.80 -29.55 3.57
C GLN A 250 -6.94 -29.49 2.05
N GLY A 251 -6.00 -28.80 1.40
CA GLY A 251 -6.02 -28.57 -0.04
C GLY A 251 -7.14 -27.64 -0.54
N LYS A 252 -8.02 -27.13 0.33
CA LYS A 252 -9.05 -26.15 -0.06
C LYS A 252 -8.47 -24.74 0.05
N VAL A 253 -8.53 -24.02 -1.07
CA VAL A 253 -8.05 -22.64 -1.19
C VAL A 253 -9.25 -21.72 -1.30
N SER A 254 -9.32 -20.64 -0.51
CA SER A 254 -10.44 -19.69 -0.58
C SER A 254 -10.50 -18.98 -1.94
N ALA A 255 -11.69 -18.50 -2.34
CA ALA A 255 -11.83 -17.71 -3.56
C ALA A 255 -10.97 -16.43 -3.49
N ALA A 256 -10.89 -15.80 -2.32
CA ALA A 256 -9.97 -14.68 -2.07
C ALA A 256 -8.52 -15.02 -2.39
N ARG A 257 -8.04 -16.18 -1.93
CA ARG A 257 -6.64 -16.59 -2.15
C ARG A 257 -6.38 -16.99 -3.59
N ILE A 258 -7.33 -17.66 -4.25
CA ILE A 258 -7.27 -17.96 -5.69
C ILE A 258 -7.11 -16.66 -6.50
N GLU A 259 -7.90 -15.63 -6.18
CA GLU A 259 -7.80 -14.34 -6.85
C GLU A 259 -6.45 -13.65 -6.61
N LEU A 260 -5.91 -13.67 -5.37
CA LEU A 260 -4.58 -13.12 -5.13
C LEU A 260 -3.49 -13.91 -5.86
N GLN A 261 -3.57 -15.23 -5.91
CA GLN A 261 -2.66 -16.06 -6.72
C GLN A 261 -2.77 -15.73 -8.22
N ARG A 262 -3.98 -15.52 -8.75
CA ARG A 262 -4.20 -15.07 -10.14
C ARG A 262 -3.54 -13.72 -10.37
N ARG A 263 -3.74 -12.75 -9.47
CA ARG A 263 -3.12 -11.42 -9.55
C ARG A 263 -1.60 -11.49 -9.62
N LEU A 264 -1.00 -12.38 -8.83
CA LEU A 264 0.45 -12.57 -8.72
C LEU A 264 1.09 -13.25 -9.93
N LYS A 265 0.33 -14.04 -10.70
CA LYS A 265 0.83 -14.65 -11.96
C LYS A 265 1.14 -13.63 -13.05
N ARG A 266 0.62 -12.39 -12.95
CA ARG A 266 0.85 -11.34 -13.94
C ARG A 266 2.24 -10.72 -13.76
N GLY A 267 2.99 -10.65 -14.85
CA GLY A 267 4.24 -9.88 -14.94
C GLY A 267 4.01 -8.37 -15.08
N PRO A 268 5.06 -7.55 -14.96
CA PRO A 268 4.94 -6.09 -15.03
C PRO A 268 4.35 -5.59 -16.35
N LEU A 269 4.74 -6.19 -17.49
CA LEU A 269 4.21 -5.80 -18.79
C LEU A 269 2.71 -6.16 -18.94
N THR A 270 2.29 -7.32 -18.45
CA THR A 270 0.87 -7.73 -18.42
C THR A 270 0.05 -6.76 -17.58
N VAL A 271 0.53 -6.41 -16.39
CA VAL A 271 -0.12 -5.43 -15.51
C VAL A 271 -0.24 -4.06 -16.21
N ALA A 272 0.83 -3.59 -16.86
CA ALA A 272 0.80 -2.33 -17.59
C ALA A 272 -0.23 -2.35 -18.73
N LYS A 273 -0.32 -3.44 -19.50
CA LYS A 273 -1.33 -3.62 -20.56
C LYS A 273 -2.76 -3.56 -20.01
N GLU A 274 -3.04 -4.32 -18.95
CA GLU A 274 -4.36 -4.31 -18.28
C GLU A 274 -4.74 -2.91 -17.79
N LEU A 275 -3.82 -2.21 -17.12
CA LEU A 275 -4.07 -0.86 -16.62
C LEU A 275 -4.29 0.15 -17.77
N SER A 276 -3.52 0.05 -18.85
CA SER A 276 -3.67 0.94 -20.02
C SER A 276 -5.03 0.81 -20.71
N GLY A 277 -5.71 -0.33 -20.56
CA GLY A 277 -7.08 -0.52 -21.03
C GLY A 277 -8.11 0.32 -20.28
N HIS A 278 -7.77 0.85 -19.10
CA HIS A 278 -8.70 1.56 -18.22
C HIS A 278 -8.28 2.99 -17.87
N TYR A 279 -6.99 3.32 -17.96
CA TYR A 279 -6.45 4.59 -17.50
C TYR A 279 -5.71 5.36 -18.61
N GLY A 280 -5.77 6.70 -18.53
CA GLY A 280 -5.06 7.59 -19.45
C GLY A 280 -5.70 7.68 -20.83
N HIS A 281 -7.02 7.85 -20.90
CA HIS A 281 -7.78 7.99 -22.16
C HIS A 281 -8.29 9.42 -22.40
N ASP A 282 -7.98 10.35 -21.51
CA ASP A 282 -8.35 11.77 -21.60
C ASP A 282 -7.27 12.67 -20.99
N LEU A 283 -7.35 13.96 -21.34
CA LEU A 283 -6.59 15.04 -20.72
C LEU A 283 -7.47 16.30 -20.68
N ASN A 284 -8.56 16.25 -19.90
CA ASN A 284 -9.51 17.37 -19.81
C ASN A 284 -8.86 18.67 -19.31
N ASN A 285 -7.83 18.55 -18.49
CA ASN A 285 -6.95 19.65 -18.08
C ASN A 285 -5.51 19.13 -18.08
N VAL A 286 -4.54 19.99 -18.38
CA VAL A 286 -3.11 19.67 -18.26
C VAL A 286 -2.74 19.60 -16.77
N VAL A 287 -3.06 18.48 -16.12
CA VAL A 287 -2.75 18.21 -14.71
C VAL A 287 -2.13 16.83 -14.52
N TYR A 288 -1.38 16.64 -13.44
CA TYR A 288 -0.48 15.50 -13.28
C TYR A 288 -1.14 14.11 -13.40
N ILE A 289 -2.36 13.92 -12.89
CA ILE A 289 -2.99 12.59 -12.85
C ILE A 289 -3.17 12.00 -14.26
N PRO A 290 -3.96 12.63 -15.16
CA PRO A 290 -4.08 12.15 -16.54
C PRO A 290 -2.75 12.22 -17.30
N ALA A 291 -1.91 13.24 -17.07
CA ALA A 291 -0.61 13.35 -17.72
C ALA A 291 0.30 12.16 -17.40
N VAL A 292 0.46 11.78 -16.13
CA VAL A 292 1.27 10.62 -15.72
C VAL A 292 0.69 9.31 -16.28
N ALA A 293 -0.63 9.17 -16.37
CA ALA A 293 -1.24 8.01 -17.02
C ALA A 293 -0.88 7.96 -18.52
N LEU A 294 -0.94 9.08 -19.24
CA LEU A 294 -0.52 9.17 -20.65
C LEU A 294 0.98 8.87 -20.82
N ILE A 295 1.83 9.37 -19.92
CA ILE A 295 3.27 9.04 -19.89
C ILE A 295 3.44 7.53 -19.73
N GLY A 296 2.71 6.90 -18.80
CA GLY A 296 2.71 5.45 -18.65
C GLY A 296 2.34 4.71 -19.94
N ARG A 297 1.37 5.22 -20.71
CA ARG A 297 0.99 4.64 -22.01
C ARG A 297 2.05 4.83 -23.09
N LEU A 298 2.68 6.00 -23.17
CA LEU A 298 3.79 6.25 -24.09
C LEU A 298 4.96 5.29 -23.82
N ARG A 299 5.27 5.07 -22.54
CA ARG A 299 6.29 4.11 -22.12
C ARG A 299 5.91 2.67 -22.44
N LEU A 300 4.64 2.30 -22.23
CA LEU A 300 4.14 0.99 -22.63
C LEU A 300 4.30 0.78 -24.14
N GLY A 301 3.91 1.77 -24.96
CA GLY A 301 4.06 1.70 -26.42
C GLY A 301 5.50 1.46 -26.85
N GLN A 302 6.47 2.12 -26.21
CA GLN A 302 7.90 1.86 -26.46
C GLN A 302 8.33 0.46 -26.03
N LEU A 303 7.84 -0.05 -24.90
CA LEU A 303 8.21 -1.38 -24.40
C LEU A 303 7.59 -2.53 -25.21
N THR A 304 6.58 -2.24 -26.02
CA THR A 304 5.86 -3.23 -26.84
C THR A 304 5.96 -2.97 -28.33
N ASP A 305 6.76 -1.99 -28.75
CA ASP A 305 6.84 -1.52 -30.13
C ASP A 305 5.45 -1.18 -30.75
N ASP A 306 4.49 -0.71 -29.91
CA ASP A 306 3.15 -0.28 -30.35
C ASP A 306 3.16 1.21 -30.67
N SER A 307 3.51 1.54 -31.92
CA SER A 307 3.51 2.91 -32.42
C SER A 307 2.13 3.58 -32.36
N ALA A 308 1.04 2.81 -32.36
CA ALA A 308 -0.30 3.36 -32.27
C ALA A 308 -0.60 3.97 -30.88
N GLN A 309 0.13 3.61 -29.81
CA GLN A 309 0.01 4.34 -28.53
C GLN A 309 0.41 5.81 -28.68
N LEU A 310 1.50 6.10 -29.42
CA LEU A 310 1.93 7.48 -29.64
C LEU A 310 0.82 8.27 -30.34
N SER A 311 0.29 7.76 -31.45
CA SER A 311 -0.78 8.43 -32.20
C SER A 311 -2.06 8.63 -31.37
N ARG A 312 -2.41 7.67 -30.50
CA ARG A 312 -3.56 7.82 -29.57
C ARG A 312 -3.33 8.95 -28.56
N VAL A 313 -2.13 9.05 -27.99
CA VAL A 313 -1.78 10.12 -27.05
C VAL A 313 -1.71 11.48 -27.76
N GLU A 314 -1.12 11.55 -28.95
CA GLU A 314 -1.10 12.76 -29.78
C GLU A 314 -2.51 13.26 -30.10
N LYS A 315 -3.45 12.36 -30.38
CA LYS A 315 -4.86 12.71 -30.56
C LYS A 315 -5.48 13.33 -29.30
N ILE A 316 -5.18 12.77 -28.12
CA ILE A 316 -5.69 13.28 -26.83
C ILE A 316 -5.14 14.68 -26.55
N VAL A 317 -3.85 14.92 -26.79
CA VAL A 317 -3.24 16.24 -26.54
C VAL A 317 -3.45 17.25 -27.68
N GLY A 318 -4.03 16.81 -28.80
CA GLY A 318 -4.18 17.58 -30.03
C GLY A 318 -4.77 18.98 -29.87
N PRO A 319 -5.84 19.19 -29.07
CA PRO A 319 -6.38 20.53 -28.83
C PRO A 319 -5.35 21.51 -28.24
N TYR A 320 -4.50 21.05 -27.32
CA TYR A 320 -3.41 21.86 -26.76
C TYR A 320 -2.31 22.10 -27.79
N PHE A 321 -1.95 21.08 -28.57
CA PHE A 321 -0.96 21.19 -29.64
C PHE A 321 -1.33 22.27 -30.66
N ARG A 322 -2.60 22.29 -31.09
CA ARG A 322 -3.15 23.27 -32.05
C ARG A 322 -3.46 24.64 -31.44
N GLY A 323 -3.34 24.81 -30.12
CA GLY A 323 -3.63 26.08 -29.44
C GLY A 323 -5.12 26.36 -29.23
N GLU A 324 -5.99 25.36 -29.40
CA GLU A 324 -7.44 25.46 -29.19
C GLU A 324 -7.83 25.52 -27.71
N THR A 325 -6.92 25.11 -26.82
CA THR A 325 -7.13 25.09 -25.38
C THR A 325 -5.92 25.67 -24.66
N ALA A 326 -6.17 26.54 -23.66
CA ALA A 326 -5.11 27.14 -22.87
C ALA A 326 -4.34 26.09 -22.04
N THR A 327 -3.03 26.26 -21.96
CA THR A 327 -2.13 25.36 -21.22
C THR A 327 -1.51 26.00 -19.98
N ALA A 328 -1.63 27.31 -19.79
CA ALA A 328 -1.06 28.00 -18.64
C ALA A 328 -1.43 27.30 -17.31
N PRO A 329 -0.42 26.85 -16.52
CA PRO A 329 -0.68 26.18 -15.24
C PRO A 329 -1.43 27.09 -14.26
N LYS A 330 -2.40 26.51 -13.56
CA LYS A 330 -3.17 27.19 -12.49
C LYS A 330 -2.96 26.59 -11.11
N SER A 331 -2.08 25.59 -11.00
CA SER A 331 -1.79 24.85 -9.76
C SER A 331 -0.48 24.08 -9.90
N GLY A 332 0.05 23.56 -8.79
CA GLY A 332 1.20 22.64 -8.82
C GLY A 332 0.92 21.38 -9.65
N SER A 333 -0.32 20.86 -9.56
CA SER A 333 -0.74 19.75 -10.44
C SER A 333 -0.67 20.13 -11.92
N GLY A 334 -0.89 21.40 -12.25
CA GLY A 334 -0.74 21.95 -13.59
C GLY A 334 0.71 21.93 -14.07
N LEU A 335 1.66 22.28 -13.19
CA LEU A 335 3.09 22.29 -13.52
C LEU A 335 3.57 20.91 -13.98
N SER A 336 3.36 19.87 -13.16
CA SER A 336 3.77 18.50 -13.51
C SER A 336 2.90 17.86 -14.60
N GLY A 337 1.69 18.39 -14.84
CA GLY A 337 0.89 18.02 -16.00
C GLY A 337 1.63 18.21 -17.33
N HIS A 338 2.51 19.21 -17.41
CA HIS A 338 3.27 19.53 -18.62
C HIS A 338 4.39 18.54 -18.93
N LEU A 339 4.71 17.61 -18.02
CA LEU A 339 5.68 16.54 -18.28
C LEU A 339 5.28 15.67 -19.47
N VAL A 340 3.97 15.56 -19.78
CA VAL A 340 3.51 14.83 -20.97
C VAL A 340 4.03 15.44 -22.26
N PHE A 341 4.18 16.78 -22.32
CA PHE A 341 4.74 17.45 -23.49
C PHE A 341 6.25 17.21 -23.61
N CYS A 342 6.97 17.10 -22.49
CA CYS A 342 8.38 16.69 -22.53
C CYS A 342 8.54 15.28 -23.13
N GLU A 343 7.71 14.33 -22.73
CA GLU A 343 7.73 12.96 -23.26
C GLU A 343 7.36 12.91 -24.75
N LEU A 344 6.44 13.75 -25.21
CA LEU A 344 6.11 13.87 -26.64
C LEU A 344 7.22 14.55 -27.44
N ALA A 345 7.91 15.53 -26.86
CA ALA A 345 9.07 16.16 -27.49
C ALA A 345 10.22 15.17 -27.73
N ASP A 346 10.47 14.25 -26.79
CA ASP A 346 11.48 13.18 -26.97
C ASP A 346 11.16 12.23 -28.13
N ARG A 347 9.88 12.10 -28.48
CA ARG A 347 9.36 11.12 -29.46
C ARG A 347 9.02 11.73 -30.81
N THR A 348 9.21 13.04 -30.96
CA THR A 348 8.91 13.77 -32.19
C THR A 348 10.14 14.52 -32.69
N ARG A 349 10.07 15.07 -33.91
CA ARG A 349 11.18 15.78 -34.56
C ARG A 349 10.69 17.06 -35.23
N GLY A 350 11.62 17.92 -35.65
CA GLY A 350 11.32 19.15 -36.40
C GLY A 350 10.35 20.09 -35.68
N ALA A 351 9.40 20.65 -36.43
CA ALA A 351 8.42 21.62 -35.91
C ALA A 351 7.54 21.02 -34.80
N SER A 352 7.14 19.76 -34.89
CA SER A 352 6.34 19.10 -33.83
C SER A 352 7.10 19.02 -32.51
N ARG A 353 8.40 18.69 -32.55
CA ARG A 353 9.24 18.70 -31.35
C ARG A 353 9.32 20.09 -30.74
N GLN A 354 9.57 21.12 -31.56
CA GLN A 354 9.66 22.51 -31.11
C GLN A 354 8.35 22.94 -30.44
N ARG A 355 7.21 22.60 -31.03
CA ARG A 355 5.89 22.89 -30.48
C ARG A 355 5.67 22.26 -29.10
N TYR A 356 6.05 21.00 -28.90
CA TYR A 356 5.94 20.38 -27.58
C TYR A 356 6.90 20.97 -26.54
N VAL A 357 8.09 21.42 -26.96
CA VAL A 357 9.02 22.14 -26.08
C VAL A 357 8.41 23.49 -25.64
N GLU A 358 7.81 24.25 -26.54
CA GLU A 358 7.08 25.48 -26.21
C GLU A 358 5.97 25.23 -25.18
N LEU A 359 5.17 24.19 -25.40
CA LEU A 359 4.11 23.83 -24.45
C LEU A 359 4.69 23.49 -23.08
N ALA A 360 5.78 22.70 -23.00
CA ALA A 360 6.43 22.39 -21.73
C ALA A 360 6.97 23.64 -21.01
N ARG A 361 7.48 24.62 -21.78
CA ARG A 361 7.97 25.90 -21.25
C ARG A 361 6.89 26.75 -20.59
N ASN A 362 5.62 26.63 -20.99
CA ASN A 362 4.51 27.31 -20.33
C ASN A 362 4.43 27.02 -18.82
N ALA A 363 4.98 25.88 -18.38
CA ALA A 363 5.14 25.57 -16.96
C ALA A 363 6.52 25.94 -16.40
N ALA A 364 7.61 25.59 -17.10
CA ALA A 364 8.96 25.82 -16.59
C ALA A 364 9.33 27.31 -16.48
N ASP A 365 8.81 28.16 -17.38
CA ASP A 365 9.12 29.59 -17.41
C ASP A 365 8.57 30.34 -16.19
N LEU A 366 7.61 29.74 -15.47
CA LEU A 366 7.13 30.26 -14.18
C LEU A 366 8.19 30.26 -13.07
N ALA A 367 9.35 29.63 -13.28
CA ALA A 367 10.51 29.78 -12.40
C ALA A 367 11.11 31.18 -12.44
N PHE A 368 10.78 32.00 -13.43
CA PHE A 368 11.34 33.33 -13.59
C PHE A 368 10.30 34.42 -13.31
N ASP A 369 10.76 35.59 -12.84
CA ASP A 369 9.92 36.78 -12.70
C ASP A 369 9.75 37.52 -14.03
N GLY A 370 9.02 38.64 -14.02
CA GLY A 370 8.77 39.44 -15.23
C GLY A 370 10.04 40.08 -15.82
N GLN A 371 11.13 40.08 -15.07
CA GLN A 371 12.45 40.58 -15.45
C GLN A 371 13.39 39.45 -15.86
N GLY A 372 12.95 38.19 -15.78
CA GLY A 372 13.73 37.01 -16.12
C GLY A 372 14.66 36.53 -15.01
N HIS A 373 14.57 37.08 -13.80
CA HIS A 373 15.34 36.61 -12.65
C HIS A 373 14.73 35.34 -12.07
N LEU A 374 15.58 34.48 -11.52
CA LEU A 374 15.18 33.24 -10.91
C LEU A 374 14.43 33.48 -9.60
N ARG A 375 13.23 32.90 -9.49
CA ARG A 375 12.44 32.89 -8.25
C ARG A 375 13.05 31.91 -7.23
N PRO A 376 12.79 32.10 -5.93
CA PRO A 376 13.33 31.20 -4.91
C PRO A 376 12.69 29.81 -4.90
N GLU A 377 11.50 29.68 -5.49
CA GLU A 377 10.77 28.43 -5.65
C GLU A 377 9.79 28.52 -6.82
N MET A 378 9.29 27.36 -7.26
CA MET A 378 8.18 27.31 -8.20
C MET A 378 6.88 27.77 -7.51
N PRO A 379 5.99 28.50 -8.21
CA PRO A 379 4.70 28.88 -7.67
C PRO A 379 3.83 27.65 -7.38
N TYR A 380 2.75 27.87 -6.64
CA TYR A 380 1.76 26.84 -6.31
C TYR A 380 2.31 25.65 -5.49
N HIS A 381 3.38 25.85 -4.73
CA HIS A 381 3.93 24.84 -3.82
C HIS A 381 2.99 24.55 -2.63
N VAL A 382 2.19 25.55 -2.21
CA VAL A 382 1.19 25.45 -1.12
C VAL A 382 1.73 24.88 0.19
N GLU A 383 3.05 24.99 0.38
CA GLU A 383 3.82 24.44 1.50
C GLU A 383 3.68 22.91 1.64
N MET A 384 3.48 22.21 0.52
CA MET A 384 3.33 20.76 0.52
C MET A 384 4.54 20.09 -0.13
N SER A 385 5.01 18.99 0.48
CA SER A 385 6.12 18.19 -0.05
C SER A 385 5.85 17.64 -1.46
N ASP A 386 4.58 17.55 -1.86
CA ASP A 386 4.08 17.36 -3.22
C ASP A 386 4.84 18.22 -4.24
N ALA A 387 5.15 19.47 -3.87
CA ALA A 387 5.77 20.46 -4.72
C ALA A 387 7.14 20.03 -5.28
N VAL A 388 7.84 19.10 -4.62
CA VAL A 388 9.08 18.53 -5.14
C VAL A 388 8.85 17.86 -6.50
N PHE A 389 7.78 17.06 -6.63
CA PHE A 389 7.38 16.45 -7.91
C PHE A 389 6.64 17.44 -8.80
N MET A 390 5.83 18.35 -8.23
CA MET A 390 5.04 19.26 -9.06
C MET A 390 5.92 20.23 -9.86
N GLY A 391 6.99 20.76 -9.25
CA GLY A 391 7.86 21.78 -9.87
C GLY A 391 9.22 21.28 -10.35
N GLY A 392 9.87 20.38 -9.62
CA GLY A 392 11.26 19.99 -9.90
C GLY A 392 11.46 19.31 -11.28
N PRO A 393 10.75 18.21 -11.57
CA PRO A 393 10.90 17.46 -12.81
C PRO A 393 10.70 18.30 -14.08
N ILE A 394 9.71 19.20 -14.12
CA ILE A 394 9.43 19.99 -15.32
C ILE A 394 10.59 20.95 -15.63
N LEU A 395 11.21 21.54 -14.60
CA LEU A 395 12.40 22.36 -14.76
C LEU A 395 13.58 21.56 -15.32
N ALA A 396 13.87 20.42 -14.69
CA ALA A 396 14.98 19.57 -15.14
C ALA A 396 14.79 19.08 -16.58
N ARG A 397 13.56 18.71 -16.95
CA ARG A 397 13.22 18.22 -18.30
C ARG A 397 13.27 19.31 -19.36
N VAL A 398 12.79 20.52 -19.07
CA VAL A 398 12.91 21.64 -20.01
C VAL A 398 14.37 22.08 -20.17
N GLY A 399 15.16 22.08 -19.09
CA GLY A 399 16.61 22.28 -19.16
C GLY A 399 17.28 21.27 -20.09
N GLN A 400 16.89 19.99 -20.01
CA GLN A 400 17.40 18.94 -20.89
C GLN A 400 16.99 19.11 -22.35
N LEU A 401 15.74 19.51 -22.60
CA LEU A 401 15.22 19.65 -23.97
C LEU A 401 15.76 20.87 -24.71
N THR A 402 16.12 21.92 -23.96
CA THR A 402 16.55 23.24 -24.48
C THR A 402 18.05 23.48 -24.38
N GLY A 403 18.73 22.83 -23.43
CA GLY A 403 20.12 23.13 -23.08
C GLY A 403 20.31 24.36 -22.21
N ASP A 404 19.23 25.04 -21.80
CA ASP A 404 19.32 26.25 -20.96
C ASP A 404 19.56 25.89 -19.49
N ALA A 405 20.76 26.20 -19.01
CA ALA A 405 21.23 25.87 -17.67
C ALA A 405 20.42 26.57 -16.55
N ARG A 406 19.71 27.66 -16.85
CA ARG A 406 18.91 28.39 -15.85
C ARG A 406 17.80 27.51 -15.27
N TYR A 407 17.22 26.60 -16.04
CA TYR A 407 16.23 25.67 -15.52
C TYR A 407 16.82 24.64 -14.56
N TYR A 408 18.07 24.22 -14.76
CA TYR A 408 18.74 23.35 -13.79
C TYR A 408 19.00 24.09 -12.48
N ALA A 409 19.46 25.34 -12.54
CA ALA A 409 19.60 26.19 -11.36
C ALA A 409 18.27 26.35 -10.61
N ALA A 410 17.18 26.60 -11.34
CA ALA A 410 15.83 26.66 -10.79
C ALA A 410 15.40 25.36 -10.11
N CYS A 411 15.68 24.22 -10.73
CA CYS A 411 15.35 22.91 -10.17
C CYS A 411 16.05 22.67 -8.82
N ILE A 412 17.35 22.99 -8.74
CA ILE A 412 18.15 22.86 -7.52
C ILE A 412 17.65 23.82 -6.44
N GLN A 413 17.36 25.07 -6.81
CA GLN A 413 16.87 26.10 -5.90
C GLN A 413 15.50 25.72 -5.31
N HIS A 414 14.56 25.28 -6.14
CA HIS A 414 13.25 24.79 -5.72
C HIS A 414 13.36 23.59 -4.77
N LEU A 415 14.23 22.62 -5.06
CA LEU A 415 14.42 21.49 -4.15
C LEU A 415 15.03 21.93 -2.81
N LYS A 416 16.02 22.82 -2.82
CA LYS A 416 16.61 23.38 -1.58
C LYS A 416 15.54 24.07 -0.74
N PHE A 417 14.64 24.83 -1.37
CA PHE A 417 13.50 25.46 -0.71
C PHE A 417 12.58 24.41 -0.05
N MET A 418 12.10 23.43 -0.81
CA MET A 418 11.18 22.42 -0.29
C MET A 418 11.82 21.55 0.80
N LYS A 419 13.12 21.24 0.70
CA LYS A 419 13.84 20.50 1.75
C LYS A 419 13.87 21.27 3.07
N ARG A 420 14.12 22.59 3.05
CA ARG A 420 14.08 23.39 4.29
C ARG A 420 12.71 23.39 4.95
N LEU A 421 11.66 23.33 4.14
CA LEU A 421 10.28 23.39 4.61
C LEU A 421 9.80 22.05 5.18
N ASP A 422 10.05 20.96 4.45
CA ASP A 422 9.36 19.69 4.67
C ASP A 422 10.25 18.50 5.04
N LEU A 423 11.57 18.56 4.81
CA LEU A 423 12.45 17.46 5.20
C LEU A 423 12.62 17.43 6.72
N ARG A 424 12.36 16.28 7.33
CA ARG A 424 12.60 16.00 8.76
C ARG A 424 14.03 15.52 8.97
N GLU A 425 14.49 15.59 10.21
CA GLU A 425 15.83 15.16 10.62
C GLU A 425 16.07 13.65 10.41
N ASP A 426 15.02 12.84 10.47
CA ASP A 426 15.05 11.39 10.24
C ASP A 426 15.06 10.99 8.75
N GLY A 427 15.12 11.98 7.84
CA GLY A 427 15.17 11.76 6.40
C GLY A 427 13.82 11.53 5.74
N LEU A 428 12.70 11.54 6.48
CA LEU A 428 11.35 11.54 5.92
C LEU A 428 10.89 12.97 5.62
N TYR A 429 9.89 13.11 4.74
CA TYR A 429 9.22 14.39 4.53
C TYR A 429 7.94 14.44 5.36
N ARG A 430 7.75 15.52 6.12
CA ARG A 430 6.39 15.90 6.58
C ARG A 430 5.59 16.34 5.34
N HIS A 431 4.27 16.23 5.37
CA HIS A 431 3.46 16.70 4.24
C HIS A 431 3.51 18.23 4.11
N SER A 432 3.46 18.95 5.23
CA SER A 432 3.58 20.41 5.27
C SER A 432 4.04 20.86 6.66
N PRO A 433 4.45 22.12 6.88
CA PRO A 433 4.76 22.64 8.21
C PRO A 433 3.59 22.63 9.21
N LEU A 434 2.34 22.43 8.76
CA LEU A 434 1.16 22.42 9.62
C LEU A 434 1.13 21.26 10.63
N ASP A 435 1.71 20.12 10.26
CA ASP A 435 1.79 18.92 11.11
C ASP A 435 2.99 18.06 10.68
N THR A 436 3.62 17.36 11.63
CA THR A 436 4.86 16.60 11.35
C THR A 436 4.62 15.25 10.67
N ALA A 437 3.38 14.84 10.40
CA ALA A 437 3.07 13.54 9.82
C ALA A 437 3.80 13.30 8.50
N ALA A 438 4.52 12.19 8.44
CA ALA A 438 5.15 11.69 7.23
C ALA A 438 4.10 11.00 6.35
N TRP A 439 3.18 11.77 5.76
CA TRP A 439 2.13 11.23 4.90
C TRP A 439 2.73 10.41 3.75
N GLY A 440 2.17 9.24 3.47
CA GLY A 440 2.72 8.25 2.54
C GLY A 440 2.94 8.83 1.15
N ARG A 441 1.92 9.42 0.53
CA ARG A 441 2.07 10.05 -0.79
C ARG A 441 2.85 11.37 -0.73
N GLY A 442 2.81 12.08 0.40
CA GLY A 442 3.69 13.22 0.69
C GLY A 442 5.18 12.85 0.71
N ASN A 443 5.51 11.58 0.96
CA ASN A 443 6.87 11.02 0.77
C ASN A 443 7.07 10.43 -0.63
N GLY A 444 6.03 9.85 -1.22
CA GLY A 444 6.06 9.37 -2.60
C GLY A 444 6.44 10.47 -3.60
N PHE A 445 5.91 11.70 -3.42
CA PHE A 445 6.18 12.82 -4.34
C PHE A 445 7.67 13.24 -4.36
N PRO A 446 8.34 13.52 -3.23
CA PRO A 446 9.78 13.73 -3.24
C PRO A 446 10.57 12.56 -3.83
N ALA A 447 10.18 11.31 -3.53
CA ALA A 447 10.87 10.13 -4.06
C ALA A 447 10.85 10.09 -5.60
N ILE A 448 9.67 10.24 -6.23
CA ILE A 448 9.57 10.24 -7.71
C ILE A 448 10.13 11.54 -8.30
N GLY A 449 9.94 12.67 -7.63
CA GLY A 449 10.36 13.98 -8.10
C GLY A 449 11.87 14.06 -8.23
N VAL A 450 12.60 13.68 -7.17
CA VAL A 450 14.07 13.69 -7.20
C VAL A 450 14.61 12.65 -8.18
N ALA A 451 13.99 11.46 -8.29
CA ALA A 451 14.38 10.46 -9.29
C ALA A 451 14.27 10.99 -10.73
N MET A 452 13.20 11.73 -11.03
CA MET A 452 12.98 12.34 -12.34
C MET A 452 13.95 13.51 -12.60
N CYS A 453 14.20 14.37 -11.60
CA CYS A 453 15.22 15.41 -11.71
C CYS A 453 16.61 14.82 -12.01
N LEU A 454 17.03 13.79 -11.26
CA LEU A 454 18.30 13.10 -11.45
C LEU A 454 18.45 12.45 -12.83
N THR A 455 17.34 11.99 -13.42
CA THR A 455 17.33 11.42 -14.78
C THR A 455 17.64 12.50 -15.83
N ALA A 456 17.13 13.72 -15.63
CA ALA A 456 17.21 14.79 -16.62
C ALA A 456 18.44 15.70 -16.46
N LEU A 457 19.08 15.72 -15.28
CA LEU A 457 20.32 16.45 -15.07
C LEU A 457 21.50 15.74 -15.75
N PRO A 458 22.39 16.48 -16.46
CA PRO A 458 23.62 15.93 -17.01
C PRO A 458 24.50 15.30 -15.93
N ALA A 459 25.16 14.19 -16.24
CA ALA A 459 26.04 13.49 -15.30
C ALA A 459 27.17 14.38 -14.76
N SER A 460 27.64 15.34 -15.58
CA SER A 460 28.67 16.32 -15.25
C SER A 460 28.17 17.55 -14.47
N HIS A 461 26.85 17.68 -14.23
CA HIS A 461 26.30 18.88 -13.57
C HIS A 461 26.80 18.98 -12.11
N PRO A 462 27.33 20.13 -11.67
CA PRO A 462 27.98 20.28 -10.35
C PRO A 462 27.05 19.92 -9.18
N ASP A 463 25.78 20.34 -9.23
CA ASP A 463 24.81 20.04 -8.17
C ASP A 463 24.24 18.61 -8.19
N ARG A 464 24.60 17.77 -9.18
CA ARG A 464 24.06 16.40 -9.29
C ARG A 464 24.41 15.57 -8.06
N LYS A 465 25.60 15.76 -7.47
CA LYS A 465 26.03 15.07 -6.25
C LYS A 465 25.10 15.36 -5.06
N GLN A 466 24.65 16.61 -4.92
CA GLN A 466 23.74 17.00 -3.86
C GLN A 466 22.36 16.33 -4.02
N LEU A 467 21.82 16.30 -5.25
CA LEU A 467 20.57 15.59 -5.55
C LEU A 467 20.68 14.09 -5.26
N LEU A 468 21.79 13.47 -5.68
CA LEU A 468 22.02 12.05 -5.48
C LEU A 468 22.09 11.69 -3.99
N THR A 469 22.72 12.54 -3.18
CA THR A 469 22.78 12.38 -1.72
C THR A 469 21.37 12.47 -1.13
N ALA A 470 20.62 13.53 -1.45
CA ALA A 470 19.24 13.70 -0.97
C ALA A 470 18.32 12.52 -1.35
N PHE A 471 18.50 11.97 -2.56
CA PHE A 471 17.77 10.80 -3.03
C PHE A 471 18.10 9.54 -2.23
N ARG A 472 19.39 9.28 -2.00
CA ARG A 472 19.87 8.11 -1.24
C ARG A 472 19.44 8.15 0.21
N ASP A 473 19.53 9.32 0.84
CA ASP A 473 19.15 9.51 2.25
C ASP A 473 17.65 9.25 2.42
N HIS A 474 16.82 9.85 1.57
CA HIS A 474 15.37 9.66 1.64
C HIS A 474 14.94 8.21 1.38
N LEU A 475 15.49 7.56 0.35
CA LEU A 475 15.17 6.16 0.08
C LEU A 475 15.74 5.19 1.11
N THR A 476 16.82 5.56 1.80
CA THR A 476 17.32 4.82 2.98
C THR A 476 16.33 4.91 4.13
N ALA A 477 15.84 6.11 4.46
CA ALA A 477 14.82 6.30 5.49
C ALA A 477 13.54 5.52 5.16
N LEU A 478 13.04 5.64 3.92
CA LEU A 478 11.85 4.90 3.47
C LEU A 478 12.03 3.39 3.53
N ALA A 479 13.19 2.85 3.14
CA ALA A 479 13.44 1.41 3.20
C ALA A 479 13.29 0.84 4.63
N GLY A 480 13.60 1.63 5.66
CA GLY A 480 13.42 1.26 7.07
C GLY A 480 11.95 1.17 7.54
N HIS A 481 11.01 1.70 6.76
CA HIS A 481 9.58 1.72 7.09
C HIS A 481 8.72 0.84 6.17
N GLN A 482 9.32 0.00 5.33
CA GLN A 482 8.56 -0.95 4.53
C GLN A 482 7.97 -2.04 5.43
N ASP A 483 6.66 -2.23 5.34
CA ASP A 483 5.94 -3.19 6.17
C ASP A 483 6.10 -4.64 5.69
N TYR A 484 5.62 -5.58 6.50
CA TYR A 484 5.77 -7.00 6.18
C TYR A 484 5.01 -7.44 4.92
N THR A 485 4.00 -6.66 4.49
CA THR A 485 3.28 -6.93 3.24
C THR A 485 4.02 -6.39 2.01
N GLY A 486 5.11 -5.63 2.22
CA GLY A 486 5.86 -4.92 1.19
C GLY A 486 5.33 -3.52 0.89
N CYS A 487 4.29 -3.08 1.57
CA CYS A 487 3.70 -1.75 1.42
C CYS A 487 4.40 -0.71 2.28
N TRP A 488 4.17 0.54 1.91
CA TRP A 488 4.29 1.66 2.84
C TRP A 488 2.91 2.06 3.35
N HIS A 489 2.89 2.63 4.54
CA HIS A 489 1.68 3.02 5.24
C HIS A 489 1.21 4.43 4.83
N GLN A 490 -0.08 4.70 5.03
CA GLN A 490 -0.71 6.00 4.81
C GLN A 490 0.03 7.11 5.55
N VAL A 491 0.60 6.81 6.72
CA VAL A 491 1.61 7.63 7.37
C VAL A 491 2.83 6.72 7.61
N ILE A 492 3.98 7.07 7.00
CA ILE A 492 5.14 6.19 6.84
C ILE A 492 5.65 5.63 8.17
N ASP A 493 5.76 6.48 9.18
CA ASP A 493 6.28 6.17 10.52
C ASP A 493 5.20 5.74 11.51
N ARG A 494 3.99 5.41 11.02
CA ARG A 494 2.84 4.98 11.82
C ARG A 494 2.23 3.68 11.26
N PRO A 495 2.75 2.51 11.68
CA PRO A 495 2.36 1.21 11.12
C PRO A 495 0.91 0.81 11.43
N GLU A 496 0.23 1.52 12.33
CA GLU A 496 -1.20 1.39 12.61
C GLU A 496 -2.10 2.08 11.58
N SER A 497 -1.55 2.98 10.76
CA SER A 497 -2.29 3.53 9.62
C SER A 497 -2.43 2.49 8.51
N TYR A 498 -3.44 2.61 7.63
CA TYR A 498 -3.66 1.61 6.59
C TYR A 498 -2.51 1.61 5.57
N ARG A 499 -2.26 0.47 4.92
CA ARG A 499 -1.28 0.31 3.84
C ARG A 499 -1.78 1.05 2.61
N GLU A 500 -1.00 1.97 2.05
CA GLU A 500 -1.48 2.85 0.98
C GLU A 500 -0.84 2.53 -0.37
N PHE A 501 -1.69 2.38 -1.39
CA PHE A 501 -1.28 1.84 -2.68
C PHE A 501 -0.41 2.81 -3.51
N THR A 502 -0.77 4.09 -3.57
CA THR A 502 -0.08 5.04 -4.46
C THR A 502 1.32 5.38 -4.00
N SER A 503 1.52 5.62 -2.72
CA SER A 503 2.81 5.80 -2.07
C SER A 503 3.71 4.59 -2.29
N THR A 504 3.18 3.38 -2.13
CA THR A 504 3.90 2.14 -2.44
C THR A 504 4.36 2.12 -3.90
N CYS A 505 3.49 2.45 -4.86
CA CYS A 505 3.87 2.54 -6.29
C CYS A 505 4.96 3.60 -6.53
N MET A 506 4.83 4.78 -5.94
CA MET A 506 5.76 5.91 -6.13
C MET A 506 7.15 5.63 -5.56
N ILE A 507 7.23 5.11 -4.33
CA ILE A 507 8.50 4.76 -3.69
C ILE A 507 9.18 3.61 -4.46
N THR A 508 8.40 2.62 -4.90
CA THR A 508 8.91 1.50 -5.70
C THR A 508 9.46 1.97 -7.04
N PHE A 509 8.77 2.88 -7.73
CA PHE A 509 9.27 3.49 -8.96
C PHE A 509 10.63 4.15 -8.75
N ALA A 510 10.76 4.95 -7.67
CA ALA A 510 12.00 5.63 -7.34
C ALA A 510 13.13 4.63 -7.06
N MET A 511 12.87 3.57 -6.29
CA MET A 511 13.86 2.52 -6.03
C MET A 511 14.30 1.79 -7.31
N ILE A 512 13.37 1.41 -8.18
CA ILE A 512 13.70 0.75 -9.46
C ILE A 512 14.56 1.68 -10.32
N ARG A 513 14.15 2.95 -10.45
CA ARG A 513 14.92 3.95 -11.20
C ARG A 513 16.33 4.09 -10.63
N GLY A 514 16.45 4.17 -9.30
CA GLY A 514 17.72 4.28 -8.60
C GLY A 514 18.65 3.10 -8.87
N VAL A 515 18.14 1.87 -8.79
CA VAL A 515 18.93 0.66 -9.10
C VAL A 515 19.33 0.63 -10.57
N ARG A 516 18.37 0.82 -11.48
CA ARG A 516 18.60 0.78 -12.94
C ARG A 516 19.59 1.84 -13.42
N SER A 517 19.67 2.97 -12.74
CA SER A 517 20.60 4.05 -13.05
C SER A 517 21.91 4.02 -12.25
N GLY A 518 22.16 2.97 -11.45
CA GLY A 518 23.38 2.80 -10.64
C GLY A 518 23.49 3.79 -9.47
N TRP A 519 22.37 4.40 -9.06
CA TRP A 519 22.31 5.33 -7.94
C TRP A 519 22.16 4.60 -6.61
N LEU A 520 21.52 3.44 -6.62
CA LEU A 520 21.29 2.59 -5.46
C LEU A 520 21.96 1.24 -5.66
N ASP A 521 22.39 0.65 -4.56
CA ASP A 521 22.94 -0.70 -4.52
C ASP A 521 21.86 -1.74 -4.83
N ALA A 522 22.10 -2.62 -5.80
CA ALA A 522 21.08 -3.57 -6.26
C ALA A 522 20.76 -4.60 -5.18
N ASP A 523 21.78 -5.16 -4.51
CA ASP A 523 21.61 -6.22 -3.51
C ASP A 523 20.81 -5.74 -2.30
N ARG A 524 21.04 -4.48 -1.87
CA ARG A 524 20.28 -3.85 -0.80
C ARG A 524 18.84 -3.58 -1.18
N TYR A 525 18.55 -3.06 -2.38
CA TYR A 525 17.22 -2.56 -2.72
C TYR A 525 16.33 -3.54 -3.48
N ALA A 526 16.89 -4.56 -4.16
CA ALA A 526 16.10 -5.56 -4.87
C ALA A 526 15.09 -6.31 -3.98
N PRO A 527 15.41 -6.71 -2.72
CA PRO A 527 14.43 -7.31 -1.82
C PRO A 527 13.24 -6.38 -1.50
N HIS A 528 13.50 -5.08 -1.32
CA HIS A 528 12.45 -4.09 -1.07
C HIS A 528 11.53 -3.94 -2.29
N ILE A 529 12.11 -3.82 -3.49
CA ILE A 529 11.36 -3.70 -4.74
C ILE A 529 10.53 -4.97 -4.97
N LYS A 530 11.09 -6.16 -4.74
CA LYS A 530 10.41 -7.45 -4.91
C LYS A 530 9.18 -7.57 -4.01
N ARG A 531 9.32 -7.22 -2.73
CA ARG A 531 8.19 -7.18 -1.78
C ARG A 531 7.15 -6.13 -2.17
N ALA A 532 7.58 -4.94 -2.56
CA ALA A 532 6.63 -3.89 -2.95
C ALA A 532 5.88 -4.26 -4.23
N TRP A 533 6.56 -4.85 -5.22
CA TRP A 533 5.92 -5.34 -6.44
C TRP A 533 4.94 -6.48 -6.18
N TYR A 534 5.23 -7.35 -5.21
CA TYR A 534 4.26 -8.31 -4.70
C TYR A 534 3.01 -7.60 -4.18
N ALA A 535 3.18 -6.63 -3.28
CA ALA A 535 2.12 -5.86 -2.64
C ALA A 535 1.25 -5.05 -3.63
N ILE A 536 1.89 -4.48 -4.66
CA ILE A 536 1.24 -3.73 -5.74
C ILE A 536 0.37 -4.68 -6.57
N ARG A 537 0.92 -5.81 -7.02
CA ARG A 537 0.16 -6.78 -7.84
C ARG A 537 -1.07 -7.32 -7.13
N THR A 538 -0.96 -7.64 -5.84
CA THR A 538 -2.10 -8.13 -5.05
C THR A 538 -3.23 -7.10 -4.94
N ARG A 539 -2.93 -5.80 -5.09
CA ARG A 539 -3.91 -4.70 -4.98
C ARG A 539 -4.48 -4.24 -6.32
N ILE A 540 -4.06 -4.84 -7.43
CA ILE A 540 -4.62 -4.57 -8.76
C ILE A 540 -5.59 -5.71 -9.10
N GLY A 541 -6.87 -5.47 -8.88
CA GLY A 541 -7.96 -6.39 -9.23
C GLY A 541 -8.25 -6.44 -10.73
N PRO A 542 -9.28 -7.20 -11.12
CA PRO A 542 -9.77 -7.23 -12.50
C PRO A 542 -10.30 -5.85 -12.92
N ALA A 543 -10.38 -5.63 -14.23
CA ALA A 543 -10.94 -4.41 -14.83
C ALA A 543 -10.32 -3.09 -14.34
N GLY A 544 -9.06 -3.15 -13.89
CA GLY A 544 -8.32 -2.01 -13.35
C GLY A 544 -8.76 -1.56 -11.96
N HIS A 545 -9.54 -2.36 -11.23
CA HIS A 545 -9.93 -2.02 -9.85
C HIS A 545 -8.72 -2.04 -8.92
N LEU A 546 -8.62 -1.04 -8.05
CA LEU A 546 -7.51 -0.85 -7.12
C LEU A 546 -8.01 -0.97 -5.68
N VAL A 547 -7.11 -1.37 -4.79
CA VAL A 547 -7.37 -1.48 -3.35
C VAL A 547 -6.47 -0.49 -2.60
N ASP A 548 -7.05 0.23 -1.64
CA ASP A 548 -6.38 1.16 -0.73
C ASP A 548 -5.68 2.36 -1.40
N VAL A 549 -6.37 3.00 -2.35
CA VAL A 549 -5.91 4.26 -2.94
C VAL A 549 -6.39 5.44 -2.09
N CYS A 550 -5.49 6.13 -1.38
CA CYS A 550 -5.89 7.32 -0.61
C CYS A 550 -6.49 8.38 -1.55
N THR A 551 -7.68 8.90 -1.20
CA THR A 551 -8.35 9.98 -1.95
C THR A 551 -7.52 11.26 -2.03
N GLY A 552 -7.97 12.23 -2.84
CA GLY A 552 -7.37 13.56 -2.92
C GLY A 552 -7.21 14.17 -1.53
N THR A 553 -5.99 14.57 -1.19
CA THR A 553 -5.62 14.99 0.17
C THR A 553 -4.58 16.10 0.03
N GLY A 554 -4.92 17.31 0.47
CA GLY A 554 -3.94 18.38 0.71
C GLY A 554 -3.41 18.33 2.14
N LYS A 555 -2.69 19.36 2.57
CA LYS A 555 -2.22 19.47 3.96
C LYS A 555 -3.37 19.29 4.96
N GLN A 556 -3.15 18.49 6.00
CA GLN A 556 -4.13 18.19 7.03
C GLN A 556 -3.71 18.85 8.35
N PRO A 557 -4.66 19.20 9.24
CA PRO A 557 -4.37 19.94 10.46
C PRO A 557 -3.68 19.11 11.55
N ASN A 558 -3.72 17.78 11.46
CA ASN A 558 -3.11 16.87 12.44
C ASN A 558 -3.00 15.43 11.90
N LEU A 559 -2.26 14.60 12.62
CA LEU A 559 -2.09 13.16 12.36
C LEU A 559 -3.42 12.39 12.17
N ARG A 560 -4.44 12.64 13.02
CA ARG A 560 -5.73 11.92 12.94
C ARG A 560 -6.41 12.14 11.60
N ALA A 561 -6.37 13.36 11.07
CA ALA A 561 -6.92 13.68 9.77
C ALA A 561 -6.22 12.92 8.62
N TYR A 562 -4.95 12.53 8.77
CA TYR A 562 -4.29 11.63 7.82
C TYR A 562 -4.74 10.17 7.95
N TYR A 563 -4.91 9.65 9.17
CA TYR A 563 -5.47 8.31 9.40
C TYR A 563 -6.86 8.16 8.83
N ASP A 564 -7.63 9.24 8.89
CA ASP A 564 -9.04 9.30 8.49
C ASP A 564 -9.28 9.46 7.00
N ARG A 565 -8.24 9.66 6.18
CA ARG A 565 -8.44 9.83 4.75
C ARG A 565 -9.07 8.57 4.15
N PRO A 566 -10.23 8.69 3.47
CA PRO A 566 -10.84 7.56 2.79
C PRO A 566 -9.88 6.94 1.78
N ALA A 567 -9.80 5.61 1.80
CA ALA A 567 -9.08 4.88 0.78
C ALA A 567 -10.08 4.22 -0.17
N ILE A 568 -9.91 4.45 -1.47
CA ILE A 568 -10.81 4.03 -2.53
C ILE A 568 -10.61 2.53 -2.80
N LEU A 569 -11.72 1.83 -3.00
CA LEU A 569 -11.79 0.47 -3.52
C LEU A 569 -12.55 0.52 -4.85
N GLY A 570 -11.84 0.32 -5.96
CA GLY A 570 -12.39 0.47 -7.31
C GLY A 570 -11.45 1.21 -8.25
N ARG A 571 -11.98 1.73 -9.35
CA ARG A 571 -11.16 2.54 -10.27
C ARG A 571 -10.83 3.90 -9.67
N ASP A 572 -9.59 4.31 -9.81
CA ASP A 572 -9.13 5.64 -9.43
C ASP A 572 -8.00 6.07 -10.37
N ASN A 573 -8.15 7.21 -11.04
CA ASN A 573 -7.20 7.66 -12.05
C ASN A 573 -5.80 7.95 -11.48
N ARG A 574 -5.69 8.38 -10.22
CA ARG A 574 -4.39 8.61 -9.56
C ARG A 574 -3.70 7.29 -9.27
N GLY A 575 -4.43 6.33 -8.71
CA GLY A 575 -3.99 4.97 -8.51
C GLY A 575 -3.52 4.31 -9.81
N GLY A 576 -4.34 4.42 -10.86
CA GLY A 576 -4.05 3.86 -12.17
C GLY A 576 -2.80 4.49 -12.81
N ALA A 577 -2.65 5.81 -12.72
CA ALA A 577 -1.48 6.51 -13.22
C ALA A 577 -0.18 6.03 -12.53
N MET A 578 -0.17 5.98 -11.20
CA MET A 578 1.02 5.55 -10.45
C MET A 578 1.33 4.07 -10.63
N ALA A 579 0.30 3.22 -10.69
CA ALA A 579 0.46 1.79 -10.97
C ALA A 579 1.01 1.52 -12.38
N LEU A 580 0.52 2.26 -13.38
CA LEU A 580 1.01 2.14 -14.75
C LEU A 580 2.46 2.64 -14.87
N LEU A 581 2.79 3.73 -14.16
CA LEU A 581 4.15 4.29 -14.14
C LEU A 581 5.16 3.30 -13.54
N VAL A 582 4.85 2.68 -12.39
CA VAL A 582 5.75 1.71 -11.76
C VAL A 582 5.81 0.39 -12.52
N ALA A 583 4.68 -0.08 -13.09
CA ALA A 583 4.66 -1.31 -13.89
C ALA A 583 5.52 -1.18 -15.15
N THR A 584 5.48 -0.04 -15.83
CA THR A 584 6.33 0.23 -17.00
C THR A 584 7.79 0.47 -16.63
N GLU A 585 8.08 1.07 -15.47
CA GLU A 585 9.44 1.16 -14.95
C GLU A 585 10.03 -0.21 -14.65
N LEU A 586 9.25 -1.08 -14.02
CA LEU A 586 9.70 -2.42 -13.71
C LEU A 586 9.90 -3.25 -14.98
N ALA A 587 8.96 -3.21 -15.92
CA ALA A 587 9.09 -3.90 -17.21
C ALA A 587 10.34 -3.45 -17.98
N ALA A 588 10.70 -2.16 -17.90
CA ALA A 588 11.94 -1.65 -18.49
C ALA A 588 13.21 -2.12 -17.77
N TYR A 589 13.13 -2.49 -16.49
CA TYR A 589 14.26 -2.98 -15.71
C TYR A 589 14.51 -4.47 -15.92
N VAL A 590 13.45 -5.30 -15.84
CA VAL A 590 13.59 -6.77 -15.91
C VAL A 590 13.33 -7.34 -17.30
N GLY A 591 12.79 -6.54 -18.23
CA GLY A 591 12.34 -7.00 -19.55
C GLY A 591 10.91 -7.58 -19.52
N PRO A 592 10.36 -7.96 -20.70
CA PRO A 592 8.94 -8.33 -20.84
C PRO A 592 8.47 -9.48 -19.96
N ASN A 593 9.35 -10.45 -19.74
CA ASN A 593 9.11 -11.67 -18.96
C ASN A 593 10.00 -11.78 -17.72
N GLY A 594 10.81 -10.75 -17.44
CA GLY A 594 11.76 -10.81 -16.35
C GLY A 594 11.08 -10.77 -14.99
N GLN A 595 11.76 -11.34 -14.01
CA GLN A 595 11.45 -11.18 -12.61
C GLN A 595 12.64 -10.46 -11.97
N ILE A 596 12.38 -9.75 -10.87
CA ILE A 596 13.47 -9.29 -10.01
C ILE A 596 14.03 -10.55 -9.36
N GLU A 597 15.27 -10.92 -9.73
CA GLU A 597 15.96 -12.09 -9.18
C GLU A 597 15.99 -12.04 -7.64
#